data_AF-A0A834MFY7-F1
#
_entry.id   AF-A0A834MFY7-F1
#
_cell.length_a   1.000
_cell.length_b   1.000
_cell.length_c   1.000
_cell.angle_alpha   90.00
_cell.angle_beta   90.00
_cell.angle_gamma   90.00
#
_symmetry.space_group_name_H-M   'P 1'
#
loop_
_entity.id
_entity.type
_entity.pdbx_description
1 polymer ?
#
loop_
_entity_poly.entity_id
_entity_poly.type
_entity_poly.pdbx_seq_one_letter_code
_entity_poly.pdbx_strand_id
1 'polypeptide(L)'
;MLDCFWEIWACTFRIYGHFDHTEFRYCALDEANKLGVKGYIRNIGQEKLIGQIQAPLCEYNDMKFWLRHRGNQDAIIEETRFFNERLIGAYTFPDFKVYGKQRKNRAISAVNASTTTNNTPTISTPS
;
A
#
# COMPACT_ATOMS: atom_id res chain seq x y z
N MET A 1 -20.25 5.81 33.49
CA MET A 1 -20.07 5.69 32.03
C MET A 1 -18.88 6.57 31.72
N LEU A 2 -17.68 6.01 31.79
CA LEU A 2 -16.46 6.80 31.69
C LEU A 2 -16.27 7.14 30.22
N ASP A 3 -16.26 8.44 29.92
CA ASP A 3 -15.69 8.98 28.69
C ASP A 3 -14.18 8.67 28.72
N CYS A 4 -13.83 7.41 28.43
CA CYS A 4 -12.48 7.06 28.00
C CYS A 4 -12.31 7.73 26.65
N PHE A 5 -11.95 9.01 26.65
CA PHE A 5 -11.48 9.73 25.48
C PHE A 5 -10.38 8.87 24.86
N TRP A 6 -10.72 8.22 23.76
CA TRP A 6 -9.84 7.33 23.03
C TRP A 6 -8.69 8.19 22.50
N GLU A 7 -7.59 8.22 23.23
CA GLU A 7 -6.41 8.99 22.90
C GLU A 7 -5.83 8.50 21.56
N ILE A 8 -5.91 9.33 20.53
CA ILE A 8 -5.38 9.01 19.21
C ILE A 8 -3.93 9.50 19.15
N TRP A 9 -3.00 8.58 18.97
CA TRP A 9 -1.61 8.87 18.68
C TRP A 9 -1.39 9.06 17.19
N ALA A 10 -0.49 9.98 16.84
CA ALA A 10 -0.15 10.26 15.46
C ALA A 10 1.34 10.53 15.30
N CYS A 11 1.93 10.04 14.21
CA CYS A 11 3.27 10.44 13.80
C CYS A 11 3.46 10.37 12.30
N THR A 12 4.45 11.10 11.82
CA THR A 12 5.00 10.94 10.47
C THR A 12 6.13 9.93 10.53
N PHE A 13 6.26 9.08 9.52
CA PHE A 13 7.34 8.11 9.43
C PHE A 13 8.11 8.21 8.12
N ARG A 14 9.34 7.70 8.13
CA ARG A 14 10.19 7.52 6.96
C ARG A 14 10.95 6.21 7.08
N ILE A 15 10.93 5.43 6.01
CA ILE A 15 11.57 4.12 5.92
C ILE A 15 12.63 4.17 4.84
N TYR A 16 13.81 3.66 5.17
CA TYR A 16 14.98 3.52 4.32
C TYR A 16 15.37 2.05 4.22
N GLY A 17 15.84 1.65 3.05
CA GLY A 17 16.36 0.31 2.80
C GLY A 17 16.03 -0.19 1.41
N HIS A 18 16.18 -1.50 1.24
CA HIS A 18 16.01 -2.20 -0.03
C HIS A 18 14.74 -3.05 0.01
N PHE A 19 13.74 -2.68 -0.79
CA PHE A 19 12.45 -3.37 -0.85
C PHE A 19 11.69 -2.95 -2.12
N ASP A 20 10.78 -3.81 -2.60
CA ASP A 20 9.82 -3.41 -3.63
C ASP A 20 8.82 -2.41 -3.03
N HIS A 21 8.97 -1.13 -3.38
CA HIS A 21 8.08 -0.07 -2.87
C HIS A 21 6.62 -0.25 -3.25
N THR A 22 6.31 -0.99 -4.30
CA THR A 22 4.93 -1.27 -4.69
C THR A 22 4.34 -2.25 -3.73
N GLU A 23 4.99 -3.41 -3.57
CA GLU A 23 4.53 -4.45 -2.66
C GLU A 23 4.50 -3.96 -1.20
N PHE A 24 5.57 -3.32 -0.73
CA PHE A 24 5.65 -2.79 0.64
C PHE A 24 4.46 -1.89 0.99
N ARG A 25 4.07 -1.01 0.06
CA ARG A 25 2.94 -0.09 0.28
C ARG A 25 1.61 -0.83 0.37
N TYR A 26 1.41 -1.90 -0.41
CA TYR A 26 0.20 -2.71 -0.33
C TYR A 26 0.16 -3.56 0.93
N CYS A 27 1.28 -4.17 1.34
CA CYS A 27 1.36 -4.85 2.64
C CYS A 27 1.10 -3.90 3.82
N ALA A 28 1.62 -2.67 3.75
CA ALA A 28 1.36 -1.66 4.76
C ALA A 28 -0.12 -1.23 4.82
N LEU A 29 -0.80 -1.19 3.66
CA LEU A 29 -2.24 -0.94 3.61
C LEU A 29 -3.03 -2.08 4.27
N ASP A 30 -2.68 -3.33 3.95
CA ASP A 30 -3.35 -4.49 4.53
C ASP A 30 -3.16 -4.54 6.05
N GLU A 31 -1.95 -4.26 6.54
CA GLU A 31 -1.69 -4.23 7.97
C GLU A 31 -2.40 -3.07 8.67
N ALA A 32 -2.39 -1.88 8.07
CA ALA A 32 -3.13 -0.73 8.61
C ALA A 32 -4.63 -1.03 8.71
N ASN A 33 -5.21 -1.70 7.72
CA ASN A 33 -6.61 -2.10 7.73
C ASN A 33 -6.92 -3.11 8.84
N LYS A 34 -6.04 -4.11 9.07
CA LYS A 34 -6.20 -5.08 10.17
C LYS A 34 -6.16 -4.42 11.54
N LEU A 35 -5.26 -3.45 11.73
CA LEU A 35 -5.07 -2.73 12.98
C LEU A 35 -6.03 -1.53 13.14
N GLY A 36 -6.86 -1.21 12.15
CA GLY A 36 -7.70 -0.01 12.20
C GLY A 36 -6.92 1.32 12.18
N VAL A 37 -5.67 1.31 11.71
CA VAL A 37 -4.80 2.48 11.61
C VAL A 37 -5.21 3.34 10.42
N LYS A 38 -5.20 4.66 10.60
CA LYS A 38 -5.49 5.64 9.54
C LYS A 38 -4.24 6.41 9.13
N GLY A 39 -4.26 6.98 7.93
CA GLY A 39 -3.14 7.79 7.44
C GLY A 39 -2.78 7.49 6.00
N TYR A 40 -1.49 7.45 5.70
CA TYR A 40 -1.05 7.17 4.34
C TYR A 40 0.39 6.68 4.26
N ILE A 41 0.73 6.10 3.10
CA ILE A 41 2.10 5.81 2.70
C ILE A 41 2.32 6.24 1.24
N ARG A 42 3.52 6.78 0.95
CA ARG A 42 3.90 7.20 -0.40
C ARG A 42 5.39 7.02 -0.65
N ASN A 43 5.74 6.86 -1.92
CA ASN A 43 7.13 6.87 -2.35
C ASN A 43 7.63 8.31 -2.60
N ILE A 44 8.87 8.62 -2.20
CA ILE A 44 9.58 9.85 -2.59
C ILE A 44 10.94 9.58 -3.27
N GLY A 45 11.33 8.34 -3.53
CA GLY A 45 12.61 8.01 -4.15
C GLY A 45 12.77 6.52 -4.47
N GLN A 46 13.97 6.11 -4.89
CA GLN A 46 14.23 4.68 -5.18
C GLN A 46 14.48 3.83 -3.93
N GLU A 47 14.60 4.42 -2.74
CA GLU A 47 14.95 3.69 -1.51
C GLU A 47 14.26 4.30 -0.28
N LYS A 48 13.19 5.08 -0.49
CA LYS A 48 12.61 5.92 0.56
C LYS A 48 11.10 6.03 0.49
N LEU A 49 10.44 5.45 1.47
CA LEU A 49 9.01 5.63 1.73
C LEU A 49 8.80 6.65 2.84
N ILE A 50 7.69 7.39 2.77
CA ILE A 50 7.19 8.15 3.91
C ILE A 50 5.71 7.92 4.10
N GLY A 51 5.22 8.31 5.27
CA GLY A 51 3.80 8.34 5.53
C GLY A 51 3.45 8.99 6.84
N GLN A 52 2.18 8.83 7.20
CA GLN A 52 1.66 9.21 8.50
C GLN A 52 0.75 8.08 9.00
N ILE A 53 0.77 7.83 10.30
CA ILE A 53 -0.15 6.91 10.98
C ILE A 53 -0.91 7.63 12.09
N GLN A 54 -2.13 7.18 12.34
CA GLN A 54 -3.02 7.63 13.41
C GLN A 54 -3.80 6.44 13.94
N ALA A 55 -3.75 6.18 15.25
CA ALA A 55 -4.48 5.08 15.89
C ALA A 55 -4.49 5.24 17.41
N PRO A 56 -5.31 4.47 18.17
CA PRO A 56 -5.14 4.35 19.60
C PRO A 56 -3.78 3.73 19.95
N LEU A 57 -3.31 3.89 21.19
CA LEU A 57 -1.93 3.61 21.58
C LEU A 57 -1.45 2.18 21.24
N CYS A 58 -2.30 1.17 21.43
CA CYS A 58 -1.94 -0.23 21.17
C CYS A 58 -1.66 -0.45 19.68
N GLU A 59 -2.63 -0.12 18.84
CA GLU A 59 -2.58 -0.29 17.38
C GLU A 59 -1.52 0.62 16.76
N TYR A 60 -1.32 1.82 17.33
CA TYR A 60 -0.24 2.73 16.96
C TYR A 60 1.13 2.10 17.18
N ASN A 61 1.36 1.48 18.34
CA ASN A 61 2.63 0.82 18.64
C ASN A 61 2.85 -0.43 17.78
N ASP A 62 1.81 -1.23 17.56
CA ASP A 62 1.88 -2.41 16.68
C ASP A 62 2.24 -2.01 15.25
N MET A 63 1.62 -0.96 14.72
CA MET A 63 1.96 -0.44 13.40
C MET A 63 3.38 0.11 13.33
N LYS A 64 3.85 0.84 14.35
CA LYS A 64 5.24 1.29 14.41
C LYS A 64 6.22 0.12 14.43
N PHE A 65 5.91 -0.92 15.20
CA PHE A 65 6.72 -2.13 15.24
C PHE A 65 6.77 -2.80 13.87
N TRP A 66 5.63 -2.95 13.21
CA TRP A 66 5.54 -3.55 11.88
C TRP A 66 6.35 -2.77 10.83
N LEU A 67 6.20 -1.44 10.81
CA LEU A 67 6.92 -0.55 9.89
C LEU A 67 8.44 -0.61 10.08
N ARG A 68 8.91 -0.95 11.28
CA ARG A 68 10.33 -1.03 11.62
C ARG A 68 10.95 -2.41 11.38
N HIS A 69 10.20 -3.50 11.56
CA HIS A 69 10.79 -4.84 11.62
C HIS A 69 10.20 -5.87 10.66
N ARG A 70 8.99 -5.64 10.12
CA ARG A 70 8.31 -6.64 9.27
C ARG A 70 8.32 -6.24 7.81
N GLY A 71 7.69 -5.12 7.47
CA GLY A 71 7.55 -4.74 6.06
C GLY A 71 6.86 -5.81 5.21
N ASN A 72 7.22 -5.91 3.92
CA ASN A 72 6.87 -7.07 3.08
C ASN A 72 7.85 -8.24 3.31
N GLN A 73 7.52 -9.42 2.81
CA GLN A 73 8.27 -10.66 3.03
C GLN A 73 9.76 -10.55 2.66
N ASP A 74 10.09 -9.76 1.64
CA ASP A 74 11.44 -9.61 1.10
C ASP A 74 12.09 -8.25 1.44
N ALA A 75 11.50 -7.46 2.35
CA ALA A 75 12.08 -6.17 2.72
C ALA A 75 13.34 -6.29 3.58
N ILE A 76 14.38 -5.55 3.19
CA ILE A 76 15.51 -5.23 4.06
C ILE A 76 15.33 -3.79 4.54
N ILE A 77 14.82 -3.64 5.77
CA ILE A 77 14.65 -2.34 6.41
C ILE A 77 15.97 -1.97 7.09
N GLU A 78 16.65 -0.95 6.59
CA GLU A 78 17.88 -0.44 7.19
C GLU A 78 17.57 0.50 8.35
N GLU A 79 16.60 1.39 8.14
CA GLU A 79 16.22 2.38 9.15
C GLU A 79 14.77 2.80 9.00
N THR A 80 14.07 2.92 10.13
CA THR A 80 12.79 3.61 10.21
C THR A 80 12.85 4.73 11.23
N ARG A 81 12.51 5.94 10.81
CA ARG A 81 12.44 7.13 11.66
C ARG A 81 11.00 7.59 11.83
N PHE A 82 10.64 7.89 13.07
CA PHE A 82 9.36 8.48 13.45
C PHE A 82 9.57 9.93 13.88
N PHE A 83 8.64 10.80 13.50
CA PHE A 83 8.70 12.24 13.72
C PHE A 83 7.34 12.77 14.15
N ASN A 84 7.35 13.88 14.90
CA ASN A 84 6.14 14.60 15.30
C ASN A 84 5.12 13.70 16.00
N GLU A 85 5.60 12.78 16.84
CA GLU A 85 4.76 11.91 17.67
C GLU A 85 3.96 12.76 18.66
N ARG A 86 2.64 12.66 18.61
CA ARG A 86 1.75 13.45 19.46
C ARG A 86 0.37 12.83 19.58
N LEU A 87 -0.34 13.23 20.62
CA LEU A 87 -1.78 13.04 20.72
C LEU A 87 -2.52 14.02 19.79
N ILE A 88 -3.60 13.56 19.18
CA ILE A 88 -4.52 14.37 18.39
C ILE A 88 -5.95 14.18 18.93
N GLY A 89 -6.77 15.24 18.88
CA GLY A 89 -8.14 15.19 19.40
C GLY A 89 -9.14 14.46 18.49
N ALA A 90 -8.80 14.26 17.22
CA ALA A 90 -9.62 13.53 16.26
C ALA A 90 -8.75 13.05 15.08
N TYR A 91 -9.18 11.99 14.41
CA TYR A 91 -8.55 11.54 13.17
C TYR A 91 -8.59 12.63 12.10
N THR A 92 -7.46 12.88 11.44
CA THR A 92 -7.39 13.78 10.28
C THR A 92 -7.52 13.05 8.95
N PHE A 93 -7.46 11.72 8.96
CA PHE A 93 -7.65 10.87 7.79
C PHE A 93 -8.88 9.97 7.99
N PRO A 94 -9.70 9.76 6.96
CA PRO A 94 -10.84 8.84 7.05
C PRO A 94 -10.38 7.38 7.09
N ASP A 95 -9.34 7.03 6.33
CA ASP A 95 -8.76 5.68 6.18
C ASP A 95 -7.23 5.73 6.05
N PHE A 96 -6.60 4.57 5.86
CA PHE A 96 -5.23 4.47 5.35
C PHE A 96 -5.20 4.46 3.81
N LYS A 97 -4.35 5.29 3.19
CA LYS A 97 -4.25 5.38 1.71
C LYS A 97 -2.83 5.15 1.20
N VAL A 98 -2.73 4.50 0.03
CA VAL A 98 -1.48 4.35 -0.71
C VAL A 98 -1.42 5.40 -1.81
N TYR A 99 -0.40 6.28 -1.79
CA TYR A 99 -0.17 7.27 -2.84
C TYR A 99 1.04 6.90 -3.71
N GLY A 100 0.93 7.19 -5.02
CA GLY A 100 1.99 7.00 -6.01
C GLY A 100 1.42 6.81 -7.42
N LYS A 101 2.29 6.71 -8.44
CA LYS A 101 1.85 6.36 -9.79
C LYS A 101 1.24 4.96 -9.76
N GLN A 102 -0.05 4.87 -10.03
CA GLN A 102 -0.67 3.61 -10.38
C GLN A 102 0.07 3.08 -11.61
N ARG A 103 0.48 1.81 -11.61
CA ARG A 103 0.78 1.15 -12.88
C ARG A 103 -0.56 1.17 -13.64
N LYS A 104 -0.66 1.95 -14.71
CA LYS A 104 -1.74 1.73 -15.69
C LYS A 104 -1.64 0.26 -16.07
N ASN A 105 -2.71 -0.51 -15.88
CA ASN A 105 -2.79 -1.92 -16.23
C ASN A 105 -2.20 -2.13 -17.64
N ARG A 106 -1.00 -2.70 -17.73
CA ARG A 106 -0.36 -3.06 -18.99
C ARG A 106 -0.50 -4.57 -19.17
N ALA A 107 -1.74 -5.08 -19.17
CA ALA A 107 -2.09 -6.43 -19.64
C ALA A 107 -3.61 -6.72 -19.49
N ILE A 108 -4.48 -6.17 -20.35
CA ILE A 108 -5.73 -6.84 -20.82
C ILE A 108 -6.03 -6.42 -22.28
N SER A 109 -5.03 -6.43 -23.16
CA SER A 109 -5.26 -6.21 -24.61
C SER A 109 -4.40 -7.08 -25.53
N ALA A 110 -3.60 -8.00 -24.99
CA ALA A 110 -2.72 -8.86 -25.79
C ALA A 110 -3.22 -10.32 -25.95
N VAL A 111 -4.37 -10.68 -25.37
CA VAL A 111 -4.95 -12.05 -25.51
C VAL A 111 -5.93 -12.17 -26.69
N ASN A 112 -6.35 -11.06 -27.31
CA ASN A 112 -7.31 -11.11 -28.43
C ASN A 112 -6.65 -10.97 -29.83
N ALA A 113 -5.32 -10.97 -29.93
CA ALA A 113 -4.60 -10.74 -31.19
C ALA A 113 -4.05 -12.02 -31.85
N SER A 114 -4.51 -13.20 -31.43
CA SER A 114 -4.02 -14.48 -31.96
C SER A 114 -5.11 -15.55 -32.02
N THR A 115 -6.23 -15.28 -32.70
CA THR A 115 -7.04 -16.33 -33.38
C THR A 115 -7.97 -15.66 -34.40
N THR A 116 -7.62 -15.73 -35.69
CA THR A 116 -8.52 -15.97 -36.83
C THR A 116 -7.64 -15.91 -38.08
N THR A 117 -6.91 -16.99 -38.34
CA THR A 117 -6.43 -17.32 -39.68
C THR A 117 -7.43 -18.28 -40.32
N ASN A 118 -7.88 -17.89 -41.51
CA ASN A 118 -8.34 -18.74 -42.61
C ASN A 118 -9.66 -19.49 -42.44
N ASN A 119 -10.71 -18.99 -43.12
CA ASN A 119 -11.66 -19.83 -43.82
C ASN A 119 -12.03 -19.16 -45.16
N THR A 120 -11.38 -19.63 -46.22
CA THR A 120 -11.70 -19.37 -47.62
C THR A 120 -12.90 -20.23 -48.02
N PRO A 121 -13.97 -19.70 -48.65
CA PRO A 121 -15.04 -20.54 -49.16
C PRO A 121 -14.61 -21.20 -50.47
N THR A 122 -14.42 -22.52 -50.43
CA THR A 122 -14.18 -23.35 -51.62
C THR A 122 -15.48 -23.49 -52.41
N ILE A 123 -15.51 -22.90 -53.60
CA ILE A 123 -16.53 -23.16 -54.63
C ILE A 123 -16.30 -24.57 -55.17
N SER A 124 -17.30 -25.44 -55.10
CA SER A 124 -17.30 -26.73 -55.79
C SER A 124 -18.60 -26.93 -56.59
N THR A 125 -18.45 -26.86 -57.91
CA THR A 125 -19.19 -27.57 -58.97
C THR A 125 -18.17 -27.79 -60.10
N PRO A 126 -18.19 -28.89 -60.90
CA PRO A 126 -19.39 -29.57 -61.40
C PRO A 126 -19.31 -31.12 -61.55
N SER A 127 -20.47 -31.74 -61.78
CA SER A 127 -20.69 -32.78 -62.82
C SER A 127 -22.19 -32.85 -63.12
#